data_AF-A0A7C1A5S9-F1
#
_entry.id   AF-A0A7C1A5S9-F1
#
_cell.length_a   1.000
_cell.length_b   1.000
_cell.length_c   1.000
_cell.angle_alpha   90.00
_cell.angle_beta   90.00
_cell.angle_gamma   90.00
#
_symmetry.space_group_name_H-M   'P 1'
#
loop_
_entity.id
_entity.type
_entity.pdbx_description
1 polymer ?
#
loop_
_entity_poly.entity_id
_entity_poly.type
_entity_poly.pdbx_seq_one_letter_code
_entity_poly.pdbx_strand_id
1 'polypeptide(L)'
;SCAWQLLRLGHRVTVFEAEAQAGGACASAIPPYRLPRAVLEGENARLLTLPGIDFRARQRLGRDFSIEELRESYGAVFLAVGAQRPRVWSVDGVVPADLHPGLALLTEWVGVGRIPTPASVAVIGGGNTAMDLARVLKGAGVAQVYVITHNGLPGPDVPDEDAMRALPREIVQAQEEGVEILAHRGVRRLLLRGERVVGVEMVHMKKLPDAAGRLRRVAFDGTETVLHVDMVVPAIGEEIDPAGLESLLNGAGHLEIDASGATASSGVFAGGDATLHGGTVTEAVGAGRRAAHGIDRWLREAPVAGPADRDEVAPVGIEGLNLAYYEQAPRARENVLPVAERGGDAEIDRGLSEEQAGGEARRCLSCGECLACDNCFTLCPDSAVLKTREAASDGSHYVFDYQHCKGCGLCANECPCGFIEMVAED
;
A
#
# COMPACT_ATOMS: atom_id res chain seq x y z
N SER A 1 -1.04 6.97 -11.41
CA SER A 1 -2.49 6.93 -11.08
C SER A 1 -3.17 8.28 -11.32
N CYS A 2 -2.86 9.34 -10.55
CA CYS A 2 -3.53 10.64 -10.65
C CYS A 2 -3.59 11.19 -12.09
N ALA A 3 -2.44 11.26 -12.78
CA ALA A 3 -2.34 11.68 -14.17
C ALA A 3 -3.31 10.94 -15.12
N TRP A 4 -3.39 9.61 -15.00
CA TRP A 4 -4.28 8.78 -15.83
C TRP A 4 -5.77 9.04 -15.54
N GLN A 5 -6.14 9.20 -14.27
CA GLN A 5 -7.53 9.49 -13.90
C GLN A 5 -7.95 10.90 -14.34
N LEU A 6 -7.07 11.90 -14.19
CA LEU A 6 -7.30 13.25 -14.69
C LEU A 6 -7.48 13.26 -16.22
N LEU A 7 -6.69 12.47 -16.95
CA LEU A 7 -6.86 12.31 -18.39
C LEU A 7 -8.23 11.74 -18.74
N ARG A 8 -8.71 10.72 -18.01
CA ARG A 8 -10.07 10.16 -18.18
C ARG A 8 -11.18 11.16 -17.87
N LEU A 9 -10.90 12.14 -17.01
CA LEU A 9 -11.81 13.23 -16.65
C LEU A 9 -11.73 14.42 -17.63
N GLY A 10 -10.87 14.34 -18.65
CA GLY A 10 -10.75 15.33 -19.73
C GLY A 10 -9.64 16.36 -19.54
N HIS A 11 -8.78 16.21 -18.53
CA HIS A 11 -7.67 17.14 -18.25
C HIS A 11 -6.38 16.72 -18.95
N ARG A 12 -5.55 17.70 -19.32
CA ARG A 12 -4.17 17.47 -19.73
C ARG A 12 -3.26 17.59 -18.51
N VAL A 13 -2.20 16.80 -18.47
CA VAL A 13 -1.31 16.69 -17.31
C VAL A 13 0.14 16.72 -17.73
N THR A 14 0.95 17.47 -16.99
CA THR A 14 2.41 17.40 -17.07
C THR A 14 2.93 16.68 -15.84
N VAL A 15 3.82 15.71 -16.04
CA VAL A 15 4.47 14.94 -14.98
C VAL A 15 5.95 15.30 -14.96
N PHE A 16 6.39 15.90 -13.87
CA PHE A 16 7.80 16.20 -13.61
C PHE A 16 8.41 15.08 -12.77
N GLU A 17 9.54 14.54 -13.23
CA GLU A 17 10.24 13.44 -12.58
C GLU A 17 11.70 13.83 -12.37
N ALA A 18 12.20 13.65 -11.14
CA ALA A 18 13.56 14.00 -10.77
C ALA A 18 14.59 13.08 -11.42
N GLU A 19 14.23 11.82 -11.63
CA GLU A 19 15.08 10.80 -12.24
C GLU A 19 14.95 10.77 -13.77
N ALA A 20 15.79 9.96 -14.41
CA ALA A 20 15.78 9.79 -15.86
C ALA A 20 14.61 8.92 -16.36
N GLN A 21 14.01 8.11 -15.48
CA GLN A 21 12.97 7.14 -15.80
C GLN A 21 11.81 7.27 -14.82
N ALA A 22 10.60 6.97 -15.29
CA ALA A 22 9.42 6.92 -14.44
C ALA A 22 9.37 5.63 -13.61
N GLY A 23 8.53 5.65 -12.57
CA GLY A 23 8.19 4.48 -11.76
C GLY A 23 8.60 4.58 -10.29
N GLY A 24 9.41 5.58 -9.91
CA GLY A 24 9.80 5.82 -8.52
C GLY A 24 10.32 4.56 -7.82
N ALA A 25 9.91 4.34 -6.57
CA ALA A 25 10.32 3.18 -5.77
C ALA A 25 9.99 1.82 -6.41
N CYS A 26 8.96 1.74 -7.26
CA CYS A 26 8.64 0.50 -7.99
C CYS A 26 9.78 0.14 -8.96
N ALA A 27 10.36 1.13 -9.62
CA ALA A 27 11.48 0.94 -10.54
C ALA A 27 12.82 0.87 -9.82
N SER A 28 12.99 1.66 -8.74
CA SER A 28 14.29 1.86 -8.12
C SER A 28 14.57 0.91 -6.96
N ALA A 29 13.56 0.43 -6.22
CA ALA A 29 13.80 -0.29 -4.94
C ALA A 29 13.10 -1.64 -4.83
N ILE A 30 11.89 -1.80 -5.39
CA ILE A 30 11.17 -3.07 -5.33
C ILE A 30 11.92 -4.12 -6.14
N PRO A 31 12.22 -5.31 -5.57
CA PRO A 31 12.95 -6.35 -6.28
C PRO A 31 12.23 -6.92 -7.52
N PRO A 32 12.95 -7.31 -8.59
CA PRO A 32 12.34 -7.87 -9.81
C PRO A 32 11.52 -9.14 -9.57
N TYR A 33 11.91 -9.98 -8.60
CA TYR A 33 11.16 -11.18 -8.22
C TYR A 33 9.78 -10.90 -7.62
N ARG A 34 9.51 -9.65 -7.20
CA ARG A 34 8.21 -9.16 -6.74
C ARG A 34 7.49 -8.33 -7.78
N LEU A 35 8.23 -7.58 -8.57
CA LEU A 35 7.70 -6.70 -9.61
C LEU A 35 8.56 -6.81 -10.87
N PRO A 36 8.17 -7.70 -11.80
CA PRO A 36 8.93 -7.93 -13.02
C PRO A 36 9.16 -6.63 -13.81
N ARG A 37 10.42 -6.37 -14.18
CA ARG A 37 10.81 -5.11 -14.85
C ARG A 37 10.07 -4.89 -16.16
N ALA A 38 9.92 -5.94 -16.98
CA ALA A 38 9.20 -5.85 -18.24
C ALA A 38 7.73 -5.42 -18.08
N VAL A 39 7.06 -5.85 -17.01
CA VAL A 39 5.67 -5.47 -16.72
C VAL A 39 5.60 -4.00 -16.32
N LEU A 40 6.46 -3.58 -15.40
CA LEU A 40 6.51 -2.18 -14.95
C LEU A 40 6.87 -1.21 -16.09
N GLU A 41 7.89 -1.55 -16.88
CA GLU A 41 8.32 -0.76 -18.03
C GLU A 41 7.23 -0.68 -19.10
N GLY A 42 6.55 -1.80 -19.38
CA GLY A 42 5.41 -1.85 -20.30
C GLY A 42 4.27 -0.94 -19.85
N GLU A 43 3.90 -0.98 -18.57
CA GLU A 43 2.84 -0.13 -18.01
C GLU A 43 3.23 1.35 -18.00
N ASN A 44 4.47 1.68 -17.63
CA ASN A 44 4.98 3.05 -17.71
C ASN A 44 4.98 3.56 -19.15
N ALA A 45 5.48 2.79 -20.11
CA ALA A 45 5.48 3.17 -21.51
C ALA A 45 4.05 3.36 -22.05
N ARG A 46 3.12 2.46 -21.70
CA ARG A 46 1.71 2.56 -22.07
C ARG A 46 1.07 3.86 -21.55
N LEU A 47 1.37 4.26 -20.31
CA LEU A 47 0.82 5.48 -19.72
C LEU A 47 1.46 6.74 -20.30
N LEU A 48 2.78 6.80 -20.40
CA LEU A 48 3.51 8.00 -20.84
C LEU A 48 3.33 8.31 -22.32
N THR A 49 2.86 7.35 -23.13
CA THR A 49 2.54 7.55 -24.55
C THR A 49 1.10 8.01 -24.79
N LEU A 50 0.27 8.11 -23.75
CA LEU A 50 -1.11 8.57 -23.89
C LEU A 50 -1.15 10.06 -24.30
N PRO A 51 -1.90 10.42 -25.36
CA PRO A 51 -2.10 11.82 -25.71
C PRO A 51 -2.69 12.61 -24.54
N GLY A 52 -2.02 13.68 -24.13
CA GLY A 52 -2.44 14.52 -23.00
C GLY A 52 -1.62 14.34 -21.72
N ILE A 53 -0.69 13.37 -21.68
CA ILE A 53 0.35 13.29 -20.67
C ILE A 53 1.67 13.80 -21.26
N ASP A 54 2.21 14.88 -20.69
CA ASP A 54 3.53 15.41 -21.02
C ASP A 54 4.53 15.04 -19.92
N PHE A 55 5.55 14.24 -20.23
CA PHE A 55 6.51 13.73 -19.25
C PHE A 55 7.85 14.45 -19.33
N ARG A 56 8.28 15.02 -18.21
CA ARG A 56 9.48 15.86 -18.07
C ARG A 56 10.44 15.21 -17.07
N ALA A 57 11.29 14.32 -17.57
CA ALA A 57 12.34 13.68 -16.78
C ALA A 57 13.46 14.66 -16.39
N ARG A 58 14.25 14.28 -15.38
CA ARG A 58 15.39 15.04 -14.83
C ARG A 58 15.04 16.45 -14.33
N GLN A 59 13.79 16.68 -13.93
CA GLN A 59 13.35 17.94 -13.35
C GLN A 59 12.87 17.71 -11.91
N ARG A 60 13.54 18.35 -10.96
CA ARG A 60 13.39 18.17 -9.52
C ARG A 60 12.80 19.43 -8.90
N LEU A 61 11.70 19.25 -8.18
CA LEU A 61 11.11 20.29 -7.32
C LEU A 61 12.15 20.82 -6.33
N GLY A 62 12.21 22.14 -6.15
CA GLY A 62 13.17 22.82 -5.27
C GLY A 62 14.55 23.05 -5.89
N ARG A 63 14.89 22.37 -6.99
CA ARG A 63 16.12 22.61 -7.78
C ARG A 63 15.83 23.33 -9.09
N ASP A 64 14.90 22.79 -9.88
CA ASP A 64 14.66 23.24 -11.26
C ASP A 64 13.38 24.10 -11.37
N PHE A 65 12.45 23.96 -10.44
CA PHE A 65 11.21 24.74 -10.35
C PHE A 65 10.69 24.79 -8.91
N SER A 66 9.83 25.77 -8.60
CA SER A 66 9.13 25.90 -7.31
C SER A 66 7.64 25.52 -7.39
N ILE A 67 7.00 25.34 -6.23
CA ILE A 67 5.55 25.10 -6.18
C ILE A 67 4.79 26.34 -6.65
N GLU A 68 5.28 27.52 -6.34
CA GLU A 68 4.69 28.80 -6.73
C GLU A 68 4.67 28.94 -8.26
N GLU A 69 5.78 28.65 -8.94
CA GLU A 69 5.87 28.66 -10.41
C GLU A 69 4.89 27.68 -11.06
N LEU A 70 4.74 26.49 -10.46
CA LEU A 70 3.76 25.50 -10.92
C LEU A 70 2.33 25.99 -10.73
N ARG A 71 2.01 26.66 -9.61
CA ARG A 71 0.66 27.20 -9.36
C ARG A 71 0.30 28.36 -10.30
N GLU A 72 1.29 29.11 -10.78
CA GLU A 72 1.08 30.15 -11.78
C GLU A 72 0.85 29.58 -13.19
N SER A 73 1.43 28.41 -13.47
CA SER A 73 1.40 27.80 -14.81
C SER A 73 0.31 26.73 -15.00
N TYR A 74 -0.19 26.17 -13.90
CA TYR A 74 -1.14 25.06 -13.89
C TYR A 74 -2.32 25.34 -12.96
N GLY A 75 -3.52 24.90 -13.32
CA GLY A 75 -4.73 25.11 -12.51
C GLY A 75 -4.75 24.33 -11.18
N ALA A 76 -3.95 23.26 -11.07
CA ALA A 76 -3.77 22.48 -9.85
C ALA A 76 -2.41 21.76 -9.87
N VAL A 77 -1.86 21.49 -8.70
CA VAL A 77 -0.58 20.78 -8.51
C VAL A 77 -0.82 19.54 -7.66
N PHE A 78 -0.29 18.38 -8.07
CA PHE A 78 -0.32 17.14 -7.31
C PHE A 78 1.10 16.71 -6.92
N LEU A 79 1.38 16.64 -5.62
CA LEU A 79 2.65 16.26 -5.04
C LEU A 79 2.68 14.74 -4.80
N ALA A 80 3.40 14.04 -5.67
CA ALA A 80 3.61 12.59 -5.62
C ALA A 80 5.08 12.23 -5.36
N VAL A 81 5.77 13.03 -4.55
CA VAL A 81 7.22 12.94 -4.37
C VAL A 81 7.67 11.70 -3.59
N GLY A 82 6.77 11.07 -2.83
CA GLY A 82 7.10 9.94 -1.95
C GLY A 82 8.04 10.32 -0.79
N ALA A 83 8.47 9.31 -0.04
CA ALA A 83 9.48 9.44 1.01
C ALA A 83 10.83 8.91 0.50
N GLN A 84 11.78 9.81 0.31
CA GLN A 84 13.03 9.52 -0.42
C GLN A 84 14.25 9.48 0.50
N ARG A 85 14.19 10.17 1.64
CA ARG A 85 15.32 10.32 2.54
C ARG A 85 15.23 9.25 3.63
N PRO A 86 16.26 8.40 3.82
CA PRO A 86 16.26 7.45 4.92
C PRO A 86 16.32 8.21 6.24
N ARG A 87 15.59 7.73 7.25
CA ARG A 87 15.68 8.30 8.60
C ARG A 87 17.08 8.06 9.16
N VAL A 88 17.61 9.09 9.84
CA VAL A 88 18.89 9.00 10.53
C VAL A 88 18.80 7.92 11.61
N TRP A 89 19.74 6.98 11.58
CA TRP A 89 19.84 5.94 12.58
C TRP A 89 21.17 6.07 13.32
N SER A 90 21.09 6.05 14.65
CA SER A 90 22.23 6.03 15.56
C SER A 90 21.85 5.28 16.82
N VAL A 91 22.83 4.65 17.45
CA VAL A 91 22.66 4.00 18.75
C VAL A 91 23.56 4.74 19.73
N ASP A 92 22.98 5.41 20.73
CA ASP A 92 23.69 6.31 21.66
C ASP A 92 24.58 7.35 20.96
N GLY A 93 24.12 7.88 19.82
CA GLY A 93 24.86 8.84 19.00
C GLY A 93 25.99 8.24 18.16
N VAL A 94 26.22 6.92 18.25
CA VAL A 94 27.20 6.21 17.43
C VAL A 94 26.58 5.84 16.09
N VAL A 95 27.29 6.19 15.01
CA VAL A 95 26.96 5.85 13.63
C VAL A 95 28.12 5.01 13.09
N PRO A 96 27.89 3.76 12.61
CA PRO A 96 28.92 2.96 11.95
C PRO A 96 29.53 3.68 10.75
N ALA A 97 30.84 3.55 10.54
CA ALA A 97 31.51 4.11 9.37
C ALA A 97 31.02 3.46 8.06
N ASP A 98 30.64 2.20 8.12
CA ASP A 98 30.05 1.39 7.05
C ASP A 98 28.52 1.34 7.12
N LEU A 99 27.88 2.39 7.66
CA LEU A 99 26.43 2.43 7.72
C LEU A 99 25.83 2.58 6.33
N HIS A 100 25.10 1.56 5.91
CA HIS A 100 24.34 1.57 4.66
C HIS A 100 22.84 1.62 4.97
N PRO A 101 22.09 2.65 4.56
CA PRO A 101 20.63 2.65 4.68
C PRO A 101 19.98 1.57 3.80
N GLY A 102 18.93 0.92 4.30
CA GLY A 102 18.29 -0.21 3.61
C GLY A 102 17.74 0.14 2.23
N LEU A 103 17.02 1.26 2.10
CA LEU A 103 16.52 1.72 0.80
C LEU A 103 17.64 2.05 -0.18
N ALA A 104 18.75 2.63 0.31
CA ALA A 104 19.90 2.95 -0.53
C ALA A 104 20.56 1.68 -1.08
N LEU A 105 20.72 0.63 -0.25
CA LEU A 105 21.25 -0.66 -0.70
C LEU A 105 20.33 -1.36 -1.70
N LEU A 106 19.01 -1.35 -1.46
CA LEU A 106 18.06 -1.90 -2.44
C LEU A 106 18.15 -1.15 -3.76
N THR A 107 18.26 0.19 -3.70
CA THR A 107 18.37 1.02 -4.90
C THR A 107 19.65 0.76 -5.68
N GLU A 108 20.78 0.65 -4.98
CA GLU A 108 22.06 0.30 -5.59
C GLU A 108 22.05 -1.11 -6.17
N TRP A 109 21.46 -2.08 -5.47
CA TRP A 109 21.34 -3.45 -5.94
C TRP A 109 20.48 -3.53 -7.21
N VAL A 110 19.32 -2.86 -7.23
CA VAL A 110 18.45 -2.80 -8.41
C VAL A 110 19.16 -2.13 -9.59
N GLY A 111 19.88 -1.03 -9.34
CA GLY A 111 20.51 -0.25 -10.41
C GLY A 111 21.81 -0.85 -10.95
N VAL A 112 22.62 -1.46 -10.09
CA VAL A 112 24.00 -1.89 -10.40
C VAL A 112 24.19 -3.41 -10.31
N GLY A 113 23.24 -4.13 -9.69
CA GLY A 113 23.32 -5.58 -9.49
C GLY A 113 24.32 -6.00 -8.41
N ARG A 114 24.72 -5.08 -7.52
CA ARG A 114 25.70 -5.34 -6.45
C ARG A 114 25.09 -5.11 -5.09
N ILE A 115 25.32 -6.06 -4.19
CA ILE A 115 24.97 -5.93 -2.77
C ILE A 115 26.12 -6.52 -1.93
N PRO A 116 26.40 -5.97 -0.74
CA PRO A 116 27.38 -6.55 0.16
C PRO A 116 27.02 -8.00 0.54
N THR A 117 28.02 -8.87 0.62
CA THR A 117 27.87 -10.27 1.03
C THR A 117 28.70 -10.58 2.28
N PRO A 118 28.36 -9.99 3.45
CA PRO A 118 28.98 -10.38 4.71
C PRO A 118 28.66 -11.85 5.04
N ALA A 119 29.37 -12.45 6.00
CA ALA A 119 28.99 -13.78 6.49
C ALA A 119 27.70 -13.72 7.32
N SER A 120 27.50 -12.62 8.03
CA SER A 120 26.34 -12.38 8.88
C SER A 120 25.88 -10.91 8.85
N VAL A 121 24.57 -10.68 8.83
CA VAL A 121 23.98 -9.33 8.76
C VAL A 121 22.74 -9.20 9.64
N ALA A 122 22.62 -8.07 10.34
CA ALA A 122 21.40 -7.68 11.04
C ALA A 122 20.71 -6.50 10.34
N VAL A 123 19.52 -6.75 9.79
CA VAL A 123 18.63 -5.72 9.24
C VAL A 123 17.73 -5.20 10.35
N ILE A 124 17.77 -3.89 10.62
CA ILE A 124 17.00 -3.26 11.70
C ILE A 124 15.73 -2.64 11.15
N GLY A 125 14.57 -3.24 11.45
CA GLY A 125 13.28 -2.78 10.94
C GLY A 125 12.27 -3.91 10.77
N GLY A 126 11.00 -3.56 10.59
CA GLY A 126 9.90 -4.53 10.45
C GLY A 126 8.90 -4.17 9.34
N GLY A 127 9.35 -3.39 8.34
CA GLY A 127 8.56 -3.00 7.17
C GLY A 127 8.99 -3.73 5.89
N ASN A 128 8.33 -3.42 4.77
CA ASN A 128 8.57 -4.07 3.48
C ASN A 128 10.04 -3.95 3.02
N THR A 129 10.66 -2.76 3.15
CA THR A 129 12.08 -2.53 2.86
C THR A 129 13.01 -3.49 3.62
N ALA A 130 12.70 -3.79 4.88
CA ALA A 130 13.50 -4.71 5.70
C ALA A 130 13.38 -6.16 5.20
N MET A 131 12.16 -6.58 4.82
CA MET A 131 11.94 -7.92 4.27
C MET A 131 12.60 -8.08 2.90
N ASP A 132 12.39 -7.15 1.99
CA ASP A 132 13.01 -7.18 0.65
C ASP A 132 14.53 -7.25 0.77
N LEU A 133 15.13 -6.39 1.58
CA LEU A 133 16.58 -6.39 1.77
C LEU A 133 17.07 -7.72 2.36
N ALA A 134 16.40 -8.25 3.40
CA ALA A 134 16.80 -9.50 4.03
C ALA A 134 16.78 -10.67 3.03
N ARG A 135 15.75 -10.72 2.19
CA ARG A 135 15.60 -11.75 1.14
C ARG A 135 16.62 -11.59 0.02
N VAL A 136 16.89 -10.36 -0.42
CA VAL A 136 17.95 -10.07 -1.40
C VAL A 136 19.32 -10.49 -0.85
N LEU A 137 19.65 -10.16 0.40
CA LEU A 137 20.91 -10.58 1.05
C LEU A 137 21.02 -12.10 1.14
N LYS A 138 19.91 -12.77 1.50
CA LYS A 138 19.86 -14.23 1.57
C LYS A 138 20.07 -14.87 0.19
N GLY A 139 19.38 -14.37 -0.84
CA GLY A 139 19.53 -14.80 -2.23
C GLY A 139 20.92 -14.51 -2.82
N ALA A 140 21.59 -13.45 -2.34
CA ALA A 140 22.99 -13.14 -2.68
C ALA A 140 24.02 -14.04 -1.97
N GLY A 141 23.58 -14.97 -1.12
CA GLY A 141 24.44 -15.97 -0.48
C GLY A 141 24.95 -15.59 0.92
N VAL A 142 24.38 -14.56 1.57
CA VAL A 142 24.70 -14.26 2.98
C VAL A 142 24.21 -15.42 3.85
N ALA A 143 25.14 -16.04 4.59
CA ALA A 143 24.85 -17.26 5.33
C ALA A 143 23.82 -17.02 6.45
N GLN A 144 24.00 -15.97 7.25
CA GLN A 144 23.13 -15.63 8.37
C GLN A 144 22.53 -14.24 8.17
N VAL A 145 21.21 -14.20 8.00
CA VAL A 145 20.46 -12.95 7.85
C VAL A 145 19.46 -12.86 8.99
N TYR A 146 19.61 -11.81 9.79
CA TYR A 146 18.73 -11.53 10.92
C TYR A 146 17.90 -10.27 10.63
N VAL A 147 16.62 -10.31 10.98
CA VAL A 147 15.79 -9.11 11.06
C VAL A 147 15.50 -8.83 12.52
N ILE A 148 15.88 -7.65 13.00
CA ILE A 148 15.62 -7.19 14.37
C ILE A 148 14.50 -6.17 14.32
N THR A 149 13.40 -6.46 15.00
CA THR A 149 12.22 -5.60 15.02
C THR A 149 11.61 -5.51 16.41
N HIS A 150 11.06 -4.34 16.72
CA HIS A 150 10.42 -4.08 18.00
C HIS A 150 8.98 -4.60 18.04
N ASN A 151 8.48 -5.04 16.89
CA ASN A 151 7.12 -5.50 16.66
C ASN A 151 7.04 -7.03 16.72
N GLY A 152 5.83 -7.55 16.95
CA GLY A 152 5.52 -8.97 16.85
C GLY A 152 5.26 -9.41 15.41
N LEU A 153 5.38 -10.72 15.15
CA LEU A 153 4.91 -11.29 13.89
C LEU A 153 3.38 -11.10 13.78
N PRO A 154 2.83 -10.69 12.62
CA PRO A 154 1.39 -10.53 12.46
C PRO A 154 0.66 -11.85 12.72
N GLY A 155 -0.46 -11.78 13.43
CA GLY A 155 -1.27 -12.94 13.80
C GLY A 155 -2.57 -12.51 14.49
N PRO A 156 -3.53 -13.44 14.67
CA PRO A 156 -4.86 -13.12 15.20
C PRO A 156 -4.84 -12.52 16.61
N ASP A 157 -3.82 -12.86 17.41
CA ASP A 157 -3.68 -12.41 18.80
C ASP A 157 -2.70 -11.23 18.97
N VAL A 158 -2.23 -10.65 17.86
CA VAL A 158 -1.26 -9.53 17.87
C VAL A 158 -1.98 -8.26 17.45
N PRO A 159 -2.09 -7.24 18.33
CA PRO A 159 -2.71 -5.97 17.98
C PRO A 159 -1.99 -5.31 16.79
N ASP A 160 -2.74 -4.65 15.91
CA ASP A 160 -2.21 -4.01 14.70
C ASP A 160 -1.10 -3.00 15.03
N GLU A 161 -1.22 -2.28 16.16
CA GLU A 161 -0.18 -1.36 16.61
C GLU A 161 1.16 -2.04 16.96
N ASP A 162 1.15 -3.32 17.31
CA ASP A 162 2.31 -4.11 17.71
C ASP A 162 2.79 -5.07 16.61
N ALA A 163 1.96 -5.37 15.62
CA ALA A 163 2.33 -6.18 14.46
C ALA A 163 3.43 -5.52 13.60
N MET A 164 4.23 -6.35 12.93
CA MET A 164 5.13 -5.88 11.86
C MET A 164 4.30 -5.27 10.73
N ARG A 165 4.84 -4.20 10.13
CA ARG A 165 4.19 -3.49 9.01
C ARG A 165 4.41 -4.19 7.67
N ALA A 166 5.41 -5.06 7.60
CA ALA A 166 5.66 -5.84 6.40
C ALA A 166 4.46 -6.75 6.08
N LEU A 167 4.19 -6.96 4.79
CA LEU A 167 3.08 -7.81 4.37
C LEU A 167 3.27 -9.24 4.93
N PRO A 168 2.23 -9.86 5.53
CA PRO A 168 2.37 -11.18 6.17
C PRO A 168 3.00 -12.24 5.28
N ARG A 169 2.67 -12.24 3.98
CA ARG A 169 3.26 -13.17 3.00
C ARG A 169 4.78 -13.00 2.85
N GLU A 170 5.30 -11.77 2.95
CA GLU A 170 6.73 -11.48 2.81
C GLU A 170 7.51 -11.96 4.03
N ILE A 171 6.90 -11.85 5.21
CA ILE A 171 7.45 -12.37 6.46
C ILE A 171 7.59 -13.89 6.37
N VAL A 172 6.53 -14.58 5.94
CA VAL A 172 6.54 -16.03 5.76
C VAL A 172 7.59 -16.44 4.72
N GLN A 173 7.62 -15.80 3.55
CA GLN A 173 8.59 -16.11 2.50
C GLN A 173 10.04 -15.88 2.95
N ALA A 174 10.31 -14.82 3.72
CA ALA A 174 11.64 -14.57 4.28
C ALA A 174 12.06 -15.69 5.25
N GLN A 175 11.15 -16.14 6.12
CA GLN A 175 11.41 -17.26 7.04
C GLN A 175 11.65 -18.58 6.29
N GLU A 176 10.86 -18.87 5.25
CA GLU A 176 11.05 -20.03 4.37
C GLU A 176 12.42 -20.02 3.67
N GLU A 177 12.93 -18.84 3.32
CA GLU A 177 14.27 -18.64 2.73
C GLU A 177 15.39 -18.73 3.78
N GLY A 178 15.06 -18.84 5.07
CA GLY A 178 16.02 -18.97 6.16
C GLY A 178 16.54 -17.64 6.71
N VAL A 179 15.73 -16.58 6.63
CA VAL A 179 15.91 -15.33 7.40
C VAL A 179 15.38 -15.54 8.82
N GLU A 180 16.18 -15.20 9.82
CA GLU A 180 15.79 -15.30 11.23
C GLU A 180 15.21 -13.97 11.71
N ILE A 181 13.95 -13.97 12.18
CA ILE A 181 13.27 -12.76 12.66
C ILE A 181 13.28 -12.74 14.19
N LEU A 182 14.02 -11.78 14.73
CA LEU A 182 14.13 -11.49 16.15
C LEU A 182 13.08 -10.43 16.53
N ALA A 183 11.84 -10.89 16.73
CA ALA A 183 10.70 -10.07 17.13
C ALA A 183 10.82 -9.56 18.59
N HIS A 184 10.18 -8.42 18.87
CA HIS A 184 10.24 -7.75 20.18
C HIS A 184 11.68 -7.56 20.69
N ARG A 185 12.59 -7.18 19.78
CA ARG A 185 13.98 -6.83 20.07
C ARG A 185 14.31 -5.44 19.53
N GLY A 186 15.21 -4.75 20.21
CA GLY A 186 15.84 -3.54 19.70
C GLY A 186 17.33 -3.53 20.02
N VAL A 187 18.09 -2.76 19.24
CA VAL A 187 19.53 -2.59 19.45
C VAL A 187 19.76 -1.57 20.56
N ARG A 188 20.37 -2.01 21.66
CA ARG A 188 20.78 -1.15 22.78
C ARG A 188 22.16 -0.56 22.55
N ARG A 189 23.08 -1.35 22.01
CA ARG A 189 24.48 -0.92 21.80
C ARG A 189 25.10 -1.59 20.58
N LEU A 190 25.97 -0.85 19.88
CA LEU A 190 26.82 -1.39 18.82
C LEU A 190 28.13 -1.89 19.41
N LEU A 191 28.53 -3.10 19.02
CA LEU A 191 29.81 -3.67 19.38
C LEU A 191 30.79 -3.39 18.24
N LEU A 192 31.82 -2.59 18.51
CA LEU A 192 32.79 -2.16 17.52
C LEU A 192 34.18 -2.76 17.80
N ARG A 193 34.90 -3.08 16.72
CA ARG A 193 36.35 -3.32 16.74
C ARG A 193 37.01 -2.27 15.85
N GLY A 194 37.56 -1.22 16.46
CA GLY A 194 37.92 -0.01 15.72
C GLY A 194 36.65 0.69 15.22
N GLU A 195 36.58 0.96 13.92
CA GLU A 195 35.41 1.60 13.28
C GLU A 195 34.40 0.60 12.71
N ARG A 196 34.72 -0.70 12.75
CA ARG A 196 33.89 -1.76 12.15
C ARG A 196 32.97 -2.40 13.18
N VAL A 197 31.72 -2.63 12.78
CA VAL A 197 30.75 -3.39 13.58
C VAL A 197 31.13 -4.88 13.62
N VAL A 198 31.09 -5.46 14.82
CA VAL A 198 31.31 -6.90 15.06
C VAL A 198 30.15 -7.58 15.80
N GLY A 199 29.07 -6.83 16.02
CA GLY A 199 27.86 -7.30 16.67
C GLY A 199 26.98 -6.19 17.20
N VAL A 200 25.85 -6.60 17.74
CA VAL A 200 24.87 -5.75 18.40
C VAL A 200 24.51 -6.35 19.75
N GLU A 201 24.41 -5.52 20.77
CA GLU A 201 23.74 -5.86 22.02
C GLU A 201 22.26 -5.50 21.86
N MET A 202 21.40 -6.50 21.98
CA MET A 202 19.96 -6.37 21.86
C MET A 202 19.30 -6.44 23.22
N VAL A 203 18.13 -5.84 23.34
CA VAL A 203 17.26 -5.90 24.52
C VAL A 203 15.85 -6.26 24.09
N HIS A 204 15.07 -6.92 24.96
CA HIS A 204 13.64 -7.08 24.71
C HIS A 204 12.98 -5.71 24.72
N MET A 205 12.07 -5.51 23.77
CA MET A 205 11.31 -4.27 23.64
C MET A 205 9.84 -4.56 23.42
N LYS A 206 8.98 -3.76 24.05
CA LYS A 206 7.54 -3.78 23.83
C LYS A 206 6.99 -2.37 23.73
N LYS A 207 5.91 -2.20 22.97
CA LYS A 207 5.12 -0.96 23.01
C LYS A 207 4.18 -1.00 24.20
N LEU A 208 4.33 -0.05 25.12
CA LEU A 208 3.46 0.12 26.28
C LEU A 208 2.83 1.52 26.24
N PRO A 209 1.54 1.66 26.61
CA PRO A 209 0.93 2.98 26.72
C PRO A 209 1.60 3.79 27.83
N ASP A 210 1.87 5.06 27.55
CA ASP A 210 2.25 6.04 28.57
C ASP A 210 1.02 6.50 29.37
N ALA A 211 1.22 7.36 30.37
CA ALA A 211 0.13 7.89 31.20
C ALA A 211 -0.95 8.67 30.40
N ALA A 212 -0.65 9.07 29.16
CA ALA A 212 -1.59 9.72 28.25
C ALA A 212 -2.17 8.74 27.20
N GLY A 213 -1.95 7.43 27.36
CA GLY A 213 -2.42 6.39 26.45
C GLY A 213 -1.60 6.26 25.16
N ARG A 214 -0.51 7.01 24.99
CA ARG A 214 0.32 6.92 23.77
C ARG A 214 1.30 5.78 23.89
N LEU A 215 1.34 4.92 22.89
CA LEU A 215 2.28 3.80 22.86
C LEU A 215 3.72 4.30 22.74
N ARG A 216 4.56 3.92 23.71
CA ARG A 216 5.99 4.15 23.72
C ARG A 216 6.75 2.82 23.70
N ARG A 217 7.87 2.79 23.01
CA ARG A 217 8.79 1.66 23.02
C ARG A 217 9.53 1.66 24.36
N VAL A 218 9.41 0.58 25.11
CA VAL A 218 10.05 0.39 26.42
C VAL A 218 11.03 -0.77 26.31
N ALA A 219 12.28 -0.53 26.71
CA ALA A 219 13.30 -1.57 26.85
C ALA A 219 13.18 -2.23 28.22
N PHE A 220 13.41 -3.54 28.27
CA PHE A 220 13.37 -4.32 29.52
C PHE A 220 14.80 -4.65 29.97
N ASP A 221 15.31 -3.89 30.94
CA ASP A 221 16.65 -4.12 31.50
C ASP A 221 16.76 -5.55 32.09
N GLY A 222 17.94 -6.17 31.96
CA GLY A 222 18.19 -7.56 32.38
C GLY A 222 17.85 -8.61 31.32
N THR A 223 17.42 -8.19 30.13
CA THR A 223 17.14 -9.06 28.98
C THR A 223 18.18 -8.94 27.86
N GLU A 224 19.33 -8.35 28.17
CA GLU A 224 20.39 -8.07 27.21
C GLU A 224 20.98 -9.36 26.63
N THR A 225 21.15 -9.38 25.31
CA THR A 225 21.75 -10.49 24.58
C THR A 225 22.66 -9.95 23.48
N VAL A 226 23.78 -10.64 23.23
CA VAL A 226 24.72 -10.23 22.17
C VAL A 226 24.49 -11.09 20.95
N LEU A 227 24.30 -10.44 19.80
CA LEU A 227 24.30 -11.06 18.49
C LEU A 227 25.54 -10.59 17.72
N HIS A 228 26.43 -11.53 17.40
CA HIS A 228 27.58 -11.25 16.56
C HIS A 228 27.16 -11.18 15.10
N VAL A 229 27.45 -10.05 14.45
CA VAL A 229 27.20 -9.83 13.02
C VAL A 229 28.34 -9.03 12.41
N ASP A 230 28.60 -9.23 11.12
CA ASP A 230 29.65 -8.51 10.39
C ASP A 230 29.16 -7.20 9.78
N MET A 231 27.84 -6.99 9.72
CA MET A 231 27.20 -5.84 9.11
C MET A 231 25.84 -5.55 9.80
N VAL A 232 25.50 -4.27 9.90
CA VAL A 232 24.18 -3.81 10.39
C VAL A 232 23.59 -2.84 9.38
N VAL A 233 22.32 -3.05 9.03
CA VAL A 233 21.62 -2.27 8.01
C VAL A 233 20.31 -1.71 8.56
N PRO A 234 20.18 -0.40 8.81
CA PRO A 234 18.92 0.20 9.22
C PRO A 234 17.94 0.30 8.06
N ALA A 235 16.76 -0.27 8.24
CA ALA A 235 15.57 -0.16 7.39
C ALA A 235 14.39 0.35 8.24
N ILE A 236 14.61 1.49 8.92
CA ILE A 236 13.69 2.07 9.92
C ILE A 236 12.69 3.07 9.34
N GLY A 237 12.56 3.09 8.02
CA GLY A 237 11.67 3.96 7.27
C GLY A 237 12.33 5.23 6.76
N GLU A 238 11.55 5.91 5.94
CA GLU A 238 11.96 7.08 5.18
C GLU A 238 11.13 8.31 5.60
N GLU A 239 11.56 9.46 5.11
CA GLU A 239 10.89 10.75 5.23
C GLU A 239 11.04 11.53 3.93
N ILE A 240 10.21 12.57 3.80
CA ILE A 240 10.24 13.45 2.64
C ILE A 240 11.53 14.28 2.66
N ASP A 241 12.13 14.46 1.49
CA ASP A 241 13.17 15.49 1.31
C ASP A 241 12.48 16.86 1.35
N PRO A 242 12.78 17.72 2.34
CA PRO A 242 12.06 18.98 2.52
C PRO A 242 12.34 20.01 1.43
N ALA A 243 13.35 19.80 0.58
CA ALA A 243 13.75 20.74 -0.46
C ALA A 243 12.57 21.13 -1.37
N GLY A 244 12.16 22.41 -1.33
CA GLY A 244 11.04 22.95 -2.09
C GLY A 244 9.65 22.63 -1.51
N LEU A 245 9.59 22.04 -0.32
CA LEU A 245 8.38 21.64 0.40
C LEU A 245 8.34 22.18 1.84
N GLU A 246 9.30 23.01 2.23
CA GLU A 246 9.51 23.45 3.61
C GLU A 246 8.26 24.10 4.22
N SER A 247 7.57 24.94 3.42
CA SER A 247 6.34 25.65 3.82
C SER A 247 5.12 24.75 3.97
N LEU A 248 5.09 23.62 3.25
CA LEU A 248 3.99 22.66 3.33
C LEU A 248 4.20 21.65 4.46
N LEU A 249 5.45 21.27 4.72
CA LEU A 249 5.79 20.34 5.78
C LEU A 249 5.66 20.96 7.17
N ASN A 250 6.02 22.24 7.35
CA ASN A 250 5.99 22.91 8.66
C ASN A 250 6.73 22.11 9.77
N GLY A 251 7.82 21.42 9.40
CA GLY A 251 8.59 20.56 10.31
C GLY A 251 8.02 19.15 10.51
N ALA A 252 6.88 18.82 9.89
CA ALA A 252 6.39 17.44 9.81
C ALA A 252 7.23 16.62 8.81
N GLY A 253 7.30 15.30 9.02
CA GLY A 253 7.96 14.37 8.11
C GLY A 253 7.08 13.89 6.94
N HIS A 254 5.86 14.42 6.82
CA HIS A 254 4.85 14.05 5.83
C HIS A 254 3.99 15.27 5.48
N LEU A 255 3.31 15.23 4.34
CA LEU A 255 2.32 16.23 3.94
C LEU A 255 0.95 15.90 4.57
N GLU A 256 0.35 16.88 5.22
CA GLU A 256 -1.02 16.81 5.71
C GLU A 256 -2.00 17.06 4.56
N ILE A 257 -3.02 16.21 4.48
CA ILE A 257 -4.06 16.27 3.45
C ILE A 257 -5.45 15.98 4.02
N ASP A 258 -6.48 16.51 3.37
CA ASP A 258 -7.86 16.11 3.60
C ASP A 258 -8.23 14.80 2.86
N ALA A 259 -9.49 14.38 2.98
CA ALA A 259 -10.00 13.15 2.34
C ALA A 259 -9.95 13.17 0.81
N SER A 260 -9.94 14.37 0.20
CA SER A 260 -9.80 14.56 -1.24
C SER A 260 -8.34 14.61 -1.71
N GLY A 261 -7.39 14.64 -0.76
CA GLY A 261 -5.97 14.80 -1.02
C GLY A 261 -5.51 16.26 -1.08
N ALA A 262 -6.36 17.23 -0.75
CA ALA A 262 -5.99 18.65 -0.74
C ALA A 262 -5.11 18.97 0.46
N THR A 263 -4.07 19.79 0.25
CA THR A 263 -3.22 20.31 1.33
C THR A 263 -3.79 21.62 1.87
N ALA A 264 -3.15 22.18 2.91
CA ALA A 264 -3.47 23.53 3.39
C ALA A 264 -3.20 24.63 2.35
N SER A 265 -2.39 24.35 1.31
CA SER A 265 -2.12 25.31 0.23
C SER A 265 -3.14 25.15 -0.90
N SER A 266 -3.81 26.27 -1.21
CA SER A 266 -4.87 26.33 -2.22
C SER A 266 -4.37 25.90 -3.61
N GLY A 267 -5.09 24.96 -4.22
CA GLY A 267 -4.76 24.34 -5.51
C GLY A 267 -3.63 23.31 -5.47
N VAL A 268 -3.15 22.93 -4.28
CA VAL A 268 -2.09 21.93 -4.09
C VAL A 268 -2.64 20.69 -3.38
N PHE A 269 -2.44 19.54 -4.00
CA PHE A 269 -2.86 18.22 -3.54
C PHE A 269 -1.64 17.34 -3.33
N ALA A 270 -1.74 16.28 -2.53
CA ALA A 270 -0.68 15.31 -2.32
C ALA A 270 -1.22 13.88 -2.16
N GLY A 271 -0.34 12.90 -2.32
CA GLY A 271 -0.71 11.48 -2.15
C GLY A 271 0.49 10.53 -2.20
N GLY A 272 0.21 9.26 -1.92
CA GLY A 272 1.25 8.22 -1.81
C GLY A 272 2.09 8.38 -0.54
N ASP A 273 3.33 7.91 -0.59
CA ASP A 273 4.23 7.84 0.58
C ASP A 273 4.67 9.22 1.10
N ALA A 274 4.33 10.29 0.40
CA ALA A 274 4.48 11.65 0.91
C ALA A 274 3.41 12.02 1.96
N THR A 275 2.52 11.11 2.34
CA THR A 275 1.41 11.35 3.28
C THR A 275 1.40 10.28 4.38
N LEU A 276 0.67 10.52 5.48
CA LEU A 276 0.61 9.62 6.65
C LEU A 276 0.16 8.18 6.36
N HIS A 277 -0.66 7.98 5.32
CA HIS A 277 -1.35 6.72 5.04
C HIS A 277 -0.74 5.95 3.85
N GLY A 278 0.57 6.08 3.66
CA GLY A 278 1.35 5.34 2.66
C GLY A 278 2.02 4.08 3.24
N GLY A 279 2.38 3.13 2.36
CA GLY A 279 3.01 1.88 2.77
C GLY A 279 2.96 0.77 1.72
N THR A 280 1.96 0.81 0.84
CA THR A 280 1.85 -0.10 -0.30
C THR A 280 1.63 0.66 -1.62
N VAL A 281 2.03 0.03 -2.73
CA VAL A 281 1.80 0.57 -4.08
C VAL A 281 0.30 0.77 -4.34
N THR A 282 -0.55 -0.15 -3.86
CA THR A 282 -2.01 -0.08 -4.03
C THR A 282 -2.62 1.13 -3.33
N GLU A 283 -2.19 1.43 -2.10
CA GLU A 283 -2.63 2.63 -1.39
C GLU A 283 -2.19 3.91 -2.10
N ALA A 284 -0.97 3.96 -2.62
CA ALA A 284 -0.48 5.09 -3.40
C ALA A 284 -1.26 5.30 -4.71
N VAL A 285 -1.61 4.20 -5.40
CA VAL A 285 -2.49 4.23 -6.58
C VAL A 285 -3.88 4.74 -6.21
N GLY A 286 -4.44 4.28 -5.08
CA GLY A 286 -5.73 4.73 -4.54
C GLY A 286 -5.73 6.21 -4.16
N ALA A 287 -4.68 6.68 -3.48
CA ALA A 287 -4.48 8.09 -3.15
C ALA A 287 -4.44 8.96 -4.41
N GLY A 288 -3.71 8.53 -5.44
CA GLY A 288 -3.69 9.23 -6.73
C GLY A 288 -5.07 9.28 -7.41
N ARG A 289 -5.91 8.24 -7.27
CA ARG A 289 -7.28 8.24 -7.80
C ARG A 289 -8.17 9.23 -7.04
N ARG A 290 -8.11 9.24 -5.70
CA ARG A 290 -8.86 10.20 -4.87
C ARG A 290 -8.46 11.64 -5.17
N ALA A 291 -7.16 11.91 -5.23
CA ALA A 291 -6.62 13.23 -5.56
C ALA A 291 -7.07 13.71 -6.95
N ALA A 292 -7.09 12.84 -7.96
CA ALA A 292 -7.59 13.21 -9.29
C ALA A 292 -9.05 13.68 -9.28
N HIS A 293 -9.91 13.02 -8.49
CA HIS A 293 -11.30 13.46 -8.32
C HIS A 293 -11.40 14.77 -7.53
N GLY A 294 -10.57 14.96 -6.50
CA GLY A 294 -10.46 16.23 -5.77
C GLY A 294 -10.05 17.38 -6.68
N ILE A 295 -9.02 17.18 -7.51
CA ILE A 295 -8.53 18.13 -8.50
C ILE A 295 -9.57 18.46 -9.56
N ASP A 296 -10.27 17.46 -10.11
CA ASP A 296 -11.32 17.69 -11.11
C ASP A 296 -12.45 18.57 -10.56
N ARG A 297 -12.90 18.32 -9.32
CA ARG A 297 -13.89 19.17 -8.66
C ARG A 297 -13.38 20.58 -8.44
N TRP A 298 -12.15 20.71 -7.95
CA TRP A 298 -11.48 22.00 -7.75
C TRP A 298 -11.45 22.83 -9.04
N LEU A 299 -11.00 22.22 -10.15
CA LEU A 299 -10.88 22.89 -11.45
C LEU A 299 -12.22 23.25 -12.08
N ARG A 300 -13.29 22.51 -11.75
CA ARG A 300 -14.65 22.75 -12.25
C ARG A 300 -15.47 23.67 -11.35
N GLU A 301 -14.89 24.17 -10.25
CA GLU A 301 -15.61 24.91 -9.20
C GLU A 301 -16.86 24.16 -8.69
N ALA A 302 -16.81 22.82 -8.74
CA ALA A 302 -17.89 21.98 -8.25
C ALA A 302 -17.86 21.93 -6.72
N PRO A 303 -19.02 21.79 -6.05
CA PRO A 303 -19.06 21.64 -4.60
C PRO A 303 -18.07 20.56 -4.13
N VAL A 304 -17.38 20.83 -3.02
CA VAL A 304 -16.62 19.80 -2.32
C VAL A 304 -17.65 18.81 -1.81
N ALA A 305 -17.75 17.68 -2.50
CA ALA A 305 -18.43 16.53 -1.95
C ALA A 305 -17.93 16.27 -0.54
N GLY A 306 -18.84 15.96 0.38
CA GLY A 306 -18.44 15.19 1.55
C GLY A 306 -17.78 13.86 1.10
N PRO A 307 -17.34 13.03 2.06
CA PRO A 307 -16.90 11.65 1.78
C PRO A 307 -17.88 10.79 0.94
N ALA A 308 -19.07 11.30 0.61
CA ALA A 308 -20.22 10.63 0.03
C ALA A 308 -20.55 10.93 -1.46
N ASP A 309 -19.87 11.80 -2.24
CA ASP A 309 -20.25 11.96 -3.68
C ASP A 309 -19.71 10.86 -4.61
N ARG A 310 -19.12 9.82 -4.02
CA ARG A 310 -19.53 8.48 -4.39
C ARG A 310 -19.93 7.87 -3.08
N ASP A 311 -21.21 7.55 -2.92
CA ASP A 311 -21.55 6.45 -2.04
C ASP A 311 -20.78 5.28 -2.65
N GLU A 312 -19.55 5.04 -2.17
CA GLU A 312 -19.02 3.70 -2.10
C GLU A 312 -20.04 3.00 -1.22
N VAL A 313 -21.14 2.53 -1.84
CA VAL A 313 -22.09 1.64 -1.20
C VAL A 313 -21.19 0.56 -0.61
N ALA A 314 -21.12 0.55 0.73
CA ALA A 314 -20.23 -0.36 1.40
C ALA A 314 -20.58 -1.75 0.89
N PRO A 315 -19.61 -2.54 0.41
CA PRO A 315 -19.90 -3.87 -0.06
C PRO A 315 -20.70 -4.62 0.99
N VAL A 316 -21.78 -5.28 0.58
CA VAL A 316 -22.60 -6.04 1.52
C VAL A 316 -21.71 -7.12 2.14
N GLY A 317 -21.56 -7.07 3.46
CA GLY A 317 -20.77 -8.04 4.22
C GLY A 317 -21.34 -9.45 4.07
N ILE A 318 -20.54 -10.46 4.40
CA ILE A 318 -20.92 -11.87 4.23
C ILE A 318 -22.21 -12.22 4.98
N GLU A 319 -22.46 -11.55 6.10
CA GLU A 319 -23.67 -11.63 6.93
C GLU A 319 -24.94 -11.13 6.23
N GLY A 320 -24.81 -10.24 5.25
CA GLY A 320 -25.92 -9.74 4.44
C GLY A 320 -26.17 -10.52 3.16
N LEU A 321 -25.33 -11.51 2.83
CA LEU A 321 -25.47 -12.33 1.64
C LEU A 321 -26.29 -13.59 1.93
N ASN A 322 -27.17 -13.97 1.01
CA ASN A 322 -27.82 -15.26 1.08
C ASN A 322 -26.92 -16.33 0.44
N LEU A 323 -26.08 -16.95 1.27
CA LEU A 323 -25.08 -17.93 0.84
C LEU A 323 -25.65 -19.23 0.25
N ALA A 324 -26.96 -19.49 0.40
CA ALA A 324 -27.60 -20.69 -0.14
C ALA A 324 -27.62 -20.72 -1.68
N TYR A 325 -27.50 -19.56 -2.33
CA TYR A 325 -27.48 -19.42 -3.78
C TYR A 325 -26.09 -19.60 -4.40
N TYR A 326 -25.04 -19.81 -3.59
CA TYR A 326 -23.67 -19.90 -4.07
C TYR A 326 -23.04 -21.25 -3.78
N GLU A 327 -22.28 -21.77 -4.74
CA GLU A 327 -21.54 -23.01 -4.59
C GLU A 327 -20.37 -22.83 -3.61
N GLN A 328 -20.28 -23.72 -2.62
CA GLN A 328 -19.18 -23.73 -1.69
C GLN A 328 -17.97 -24.40 -2.33
N ALA A 329 -16.88 -23.65 -2.47
CA ALA A 329 -15.60 -24.16 -2.94
C ALA A 329 -14.45 -23.53 -2.15
N PRO A 330 -13.33 -24.26 -1.94
CA PRO A 330 -12.13 -23.67 -1.35
C PRO A 330 -11.62 -22.53 -2.24
N ARG A 331 -10.93 -21.55 -1.64
CA ARG A 331 -10.24 -20.49 -2.38
C ARG A 331 -9.10 -21.09 -3.20
N ALA A 332 -9.00 -20.73 -4.48
CA ALA A 332 -7.85 -21.06 -5.31
C ALA A 332 -6.55 -20.52 -4.66
N ARG A 333 -5.51 -21.37 -4.62
CA ARG A 333 -4.20 -20.97 -4.12
C ARG A 333 -3.35 -20.42 -5.26
N GLU A 334 -2.69 -19.31 -4.99
CA GLU A 334 -1.71 -18.70 -5.88
C GLU A 334 -0.54 -19.66 -6.10
N ASN A 335 0.02 -19.61 -7.30
CA ASN A 335 1.23 -20.34 -7.63
C ASN A 335 2.46 -19.57 -7.12
N VAL A 336 3.18 -20.16 -6.18
CA VAL A 336 4.37 -19.56 -5.57
C VAL A 336 5.58 -20.42 -5.90
N LEU A 337 6.67 -19.78 -6.32
CA LEU A 337 7.91 -20.47 -6.64
C LEU A 337 8.49 -21.20 -5.41
N PRO A 338 8.81 -22.51 -5.49
CA PRO A 338 9.43 -23.23 -4.39
C PRO A 338 10.76 -22.62 -3.97
N VAL A 339 11.08 -22.65 -2.67
CA VAL A 339 12.29 -22.03 -2.10
C VAL A 339 13.57 -22.46 -2.83
N ALA A 340 13.68 -23.73 -3.21
CA ALA A 340 14.85 -24.27 -3.92
C ALA A 340 15.06 -23.67 -5.33
N GLU A 341 14.02 -23.09 -5.92
CA GLU A 341 14.04 -22.45 -7.23
C GLU A 341 14.09 -20.92 -7.13
N ARG A 342 13.99 -20.34 -5.92
CA ARG A 342 14.07 -18.89 -5.71
C ARG A 342 15.50 -18.43 -5.93
N GLY A 343 15.70 -17.54 -6.90
CA GLY A 343 17.00 -16.95 -7.20
C GLY A 343 16.91 -15.97 -8.37
N GLY A 344 17.79 -14.97 -8.35
CA GLY A 344 17.82 -13.92 -9.37
C GLY A 344 16.50 -13.14 -9.45
N ASP A 345 16.03 -12.91 -10.68
CA ASP A 345 14.90 -12.03 -10.98
C ASP A 345 13.58 -12.79 -11.23
N ALA A 346 13.55 -14.11 -11.01
CA ALA A 346 12.37 -14.92 -11.27
C ALA A 346 11.21 -14.52 -10.34
N GLU A 347 10.05 -14.23 -10.92
CA GLU A 347 8.86 -13.87 -10.15
C GLU A 347 8.42 -15.02 -9.24
N ILE A 348 8.31 -14.70 -7.95
CA ILE A 348 7.98 -15.67 -6.89
C ILE A 348 6.48 -15.86 -6.80
N ASP A 349 5.72 -14.76 -6.74
CA ASP A 349 4.26 -14.78 -6.65
C ASP A 349 3.66 -14.70 -8.07
N ARG A 350 3.31 -15.85 -8.66
CA ARG A 350 2.82 -15.94 -10.06
C ARG A 350 1.29 -15.83 -10.19
N GLY A 351 0.62 -15.49 -9.09
CA GLY A 351 -0.84 -15.34 -9.05
C GLY A 351 -1.60 -16.63 -9.39
N LEU A 352 -2.83 -16.46 -9.88
CA LEU A 352 -3.69 -17.55 -10.32
C LEU A 352 -3.49 -17.83 -11.82
N SER A 353 -3.59 -19.10 -12.21
CA SER A 353 -3.74 -19.44 -13.63
C SER A 353 -5.05 -18.88 -14.21
N GLU A 354 -5.12 -18.75 -15.53
CA GLU A 354 -6.34 -18.27 -16.21
C GLU A 354 -7.58 -19.12 -15.86
N GLU A 355 -7.42 -20.43 -15.76
CA GLU A 355 -8.49 -21.34 -15.36
C GLU A 355 -8.96 -21.06 -13.92
N GLN A 356 -8.02 -20.93 -12.98
CA GLN A 356 -8.34 -20.62 -11.58
C GLN A 356 -8.99 -19.23 -11.46
N ALA A 357 -8.44 -18.23 -12.15
CA ALA A 357 -8.97 -16.86 -12.16
C ALA A 357 -10.38 -16.82 -12.76
N GLY A 358 -10.62 -17.52 -13.86
CA GLY A 358 -11.95 -17.65 -14.47
C GLY A 358 -12.92 -18.47 -13.61
N GLY A 359 -12.42 -19.43 -12.83
CA GLY A 359 -13.18 -20.14 -11.79
C GLY A 359 -13.65 -19.19 -10.68
N GLU A 360 -12.71 -18.45 -10.09
CA GLU A 360 -13.00 -17.46 -9.03
C GLU A 360 -13.91 -16.33 -9.51
N ALA A 361 -13.74 -15.84 -10.74
CA ALA A 361 -14.59 -14.80 -11.31
C ALA A 361 -16.04 -15.26 -11.50
N ARG A 362 -16.27 -16.52 -11.88
CA ARG A 362 -17.61 -17.08 -12.11
C ARG A 362 -18.42 -17.32 -10.83
N ARG A 363 -17.75 -17.38 -9.68
CA ARG A 363 -18.35 -17.50 -8.35
C ARG A 363 -18.38 -16.18 -7.57
N CYS A 364 -18.21 -15.05 -8.26
CA CYS A 364 -18.34 -13.73 -7.66
C CYS A 364 -19.70 -13.58 -6.98
N LEU A 365 -19.70 -13.10 -5.73
CA LEU A 365 -20.92 -12.97 -4.92
C LEU A 365 -21.70 -11.68 -5.21
N SER A 366 -21.17 -10.79 -6.05
CA SER A 366 -21.80 -9.50 -6.39
C SER A 366 -22.23 -8.73 -5.14
N CYS A 367 -21.33 -8.60 -4.17
CA CYS A 367 -21.60 -8.16 -2.80
C CYS A 367 -22.18 -6.73 -2.70
N GLY A 368 -23.49 -6.61 -2.93
CA GLY A 368 -24.24 -5.35 -2.97
C GLY A 368 -24.66 -4.86 -4.35
N GLU A 369 -24.52 -5.66 -5.41
CA GLU A 369 -24.91 -5.28 -6.78
C GLU A 369 -25.99 -6.21 -7.33
N CYS A 370 -27.02 -5.65 -7.98
CA CYS A 370 -28.17 -6.40 -8.48
C CYS A 370 -27.76 -7.39 -9.57
N LEU A 371 -28.08 -8.69 -9.38
CA LEU A 371 -27.71 -9.76 -10.32
C LEU A 371 -28.72 -10.03 -11.44
N ALA A 372 -29.85 -9.32 -11.47
CA ALA A 372 -30.95 -9.62 -12.38
C ALA A 372 -31.42 -11.10 -12.35
N CYS A 373 -31.36 -11.75 -11.18
CA CYS A 373 -31.61 -13.20 -11.03
C CYS A 373 -33.10 -13.62 -11.01
N ASP A 374 -34.04 -12.67 -11.12
CA ASP A 374 -35.50 -12.89 -11.08
C ASP A 374 -36.08 -13.44 -9.77
N ASN A 375 -35.28 -13.67 -8.72
CA ASN A 375 -35.79 -14.18 -7.43
C ASN A 375 -36.86 -13.27 -6.83
N CYS A 376 -36.56 -11.97 -6.69
CA CYS A 376 -37.49 -10.99 -6.10
C CYS A 376 -38.79 -10.87 -6.92
N PHE A 377 -38.69 -10.96 -8.25
CA PHE A 377 -39.83 -10.95 -9.16
C PHE A 377 -40.69 -12.20 -9.02
N THR A 378 -40.06 -13.38 -9.03
CA THR A 378 -40.73 -14.68 -9.05
C THR A 378 -41.38 -15.02 -7.71
N LEU A 379 -40.73 -14.64 -6.61
CA LEU A 379 -41.16 -14.98 -5.25
C LEU A 379 -42.11 -13.93 -4.65
N CYS A 380 -42.39 -12.83 -5.36
CA CYS A 380 -43.34 -11.82 -4.89
C CYS A 380 -44.78 -12.37 -4.94
N PRO A 381 -45.44 -12.59 -3.78
CA PRO A 381 -46.78 -13.17 -3.76
C PRO A 381 -47.84 -12.22 -4.34
N ASP A 382 -47.60 -10.91 -4.25
CA ASP A 382 -48.54 -9.86 -4.68
C ASP A 382 -48.23 -9.31 -6.08
N SER A 383 -47.22 -9.84 -6.78
CA SER A 383 -46.73 -9.30 -8.08
C SER A 383 -46.37 -7.81 -8.03
N ALA A 384 -45.91 -7.34 -6.87
CA ALA A 384 -45.53 -5.95 -6.62
C ALA A 384 -44.10 -5.62 -7.11
N VAL A 385 -43.32 -6.60 -7.55
CA VAL A 385 -41.99 -6.39 -8.13
C VAL A 385 -42.12 -6.36 -9.66
N LEU A 386 -41.66 -5.28 -10.28
CA LEU A 386 -41.80 -5.03 -11.71
C LEU A 386 -40.42 -5.01 -12.38
N LYS A 387 -40.27 -5.73 -13.50
CA LYS A 387 -39.02 -5.74 -14.28
C LYS A 387 -38.85 -4.46 -15.08
N THR A 388 -37.65 -3.88 -15.04
CA THR A 388 -37.29 -2.74 -15.90
C THR A 388 -36.62 -3.21 -17.19
N ARG A 389 -36.72 -2.40 -18.26
CA ARG A 389 -36.01 -2.67 -19.53
C ARG A 389 -34.53 -2.28 -19.47
N GLU A 390 -34.23 -1.23 -18.72
CA GLU A 390 -32.90 -0.70 -18.46
C GLU A 390 -32.68 -0.65 -16.96
N ALA A 391 -31.42 -0.66 -16.51
CA ALA A 391 -31.12 -0.52 -15.09
C ALA A 391 -31.65 0.83 -14.56
N ALA A 392 -32.24 0.82 -13.37
CA ALA A 392 -32.66 2.02 -12.68
C ALA A 392 -31.44 2.83 -12.20
N SER A 393 -31.69 4.04 -11.67
CA SER A 393 -30.62 4.95 -11.22
C SER A 393 -29.76 4.39 -10.09
N ASP A 394 -30.28 3.42 -9.34
CA ASP A 394 -29.59 2.68 -8.28
C ASP A 394 -28.89 1.40 -8.77
N GLY A 395 -28.89 1.15 -10.08
CA GLY A 395 -28.32 -0.05 -10.69
C GLY A 395 -29.26 -1.28 -10.68
N SER A 396 -30.46 -1.18 -10.10
CA SER A 396 -31.39 -2.30 -10.02
C SER A 396 -32.07 -2.60 -11.37
N HIS A 397 -32.46 -3.87 -11.56
CA HIS A 397 -33.26 -4.31 -12.72
C HIS A 397 -34.75 -4.48 -12.40
N TYR A 398 -35.17 -4.05 -11.21
CA TYR A 398 -36.53 -4.22 -10.70
C TYR A 398 -36.96 -3.00 -9.89
N VAL A 399 -38.22 -2.62 -10.00
CA VAL A 399 -38.84 -1.56 -9.19
C VAL A 399 -40.04 -2.11 -8.43
N PHE A 400 -40.35 -1.50 -7.29
CA PHE A 400 -41.40 -1.97 -6.40
C PHE A 400 -42.63 -1.07 -6.52
N ASP A 401 -43.79 -1.67 -6.82
CA ASP A 401 -45.08 -1.03 -6.66
C ASP A 401 -45.51 -1.11 -5.20
N TYR A 402 -45.16 -0.07 -4.44
CA TYR A 402 -45.48 0.02 -3.02
C TYR A 402 -46.99 0.13 -2.73
N GLN A 403 -47.85 0.42 -3.72
CA GLN A 403 -49.31 0.37 -3.51
C GLN A 403 -49.82 -1.06 -3.40
N HIS A 404 -49.17 -1.99 -4.09
CA HIS A 404 -49.52 -3.41 -4.08
C HIS A 404 -48.68 -4.22 -3.10
N CYS A 405 -47.46 -3.78 -2.79
CA CYS A 405 -46.58 -4.41 -1.82
C CYS A 405 -47.23 -4.50 -0.43
N LYS A 406 -47.03 -5.64 0.26
CA LYS A 406 -47.50 -5.89 1.62
C LYS A 406 -46.38 -5.95 2.66
N GLY A 407 -45.16 -5.59 2.28
CA GLY A 407 -44.02 -5.55 3.19
C GLY A 407 -43.56 -6.91 3.73
N CYS A 408 -43.88 -8.03 3.07
CA CYS A 408 -43.56 -9.37 3.59
C CYS A 408 -42.07 -9.71 3.64
N GLY A 409 -41.21 -8.96 2.94
CA GLY A 409 -39.75 -9.11 2.98
C GLY A 409 -39.16 -10.32 2.24
N LEU A 410 -39.97 -11.14 1.55
CA LEU A 410 -39.46 -12.31 0.81
C LEU A 410 -38.42 -11.92 -0.25
N CYS A 411 -38.64 -10.82 -0.97
CA CYS A 411 -37.70 -10.31 -1.96
C CYS A 411 -36.33 -9.93 -1.36
N ALA A 412 -36.32 -9.38 -0.14
CA ALA A 412 -35.11 -9.05 0.60
C ALA A 412 -34.41 -10.31 1.12
N ASN A 413 -35.15 -11.23 1.74
CA ASN A 413 -34.62 -12.49 2.27
C ASN A 413 -33.99 -13.38 1.19
N GLU A 414 -34.59 -13.39 0.01
CA GLU A 414 -34.17 -14.24 -1.12
C GLU A 414 -33.25 -13.53 -2.12
N CYS A 415 -32.79 -12.32 -1.77
CA CYS A 415 -31.80 -11.60 -2.54
C CYS A 415 -30.41 -12.24 -2.33
N PRO A 416 -29.78 -12.86 -3.34
CA PRO A 416 -28.49 -13.52 -3.16
C PRO A 416 -27.39 -12.56 -2.73
N CYS A 417 -27.42 -11.34 -3.25
CA CYS A 417 -26.40 -10.32 -3.06
C CYS A 417 -26.72 -9.31 -1.94
N GLY A 418 -27.85 -9.48 -1.24
CA GLY A 418 -28.28 -8.55 -0.19
C GLY A 418 -28.58 -7.13 -0.70
N PHE A 419 -28.90 -6.97 -1.99
CA PHE A 419 -29.18 -5.68 -2.61
C PHE A 419 -30.48 -5.02 -2.10
N ILE A 420 -31.47 -5.81 -1.68
CA ILE A 420 -32.78 -5.31 -1.27
C ILE A 420 -32.80 -5.19 0.27
N GLU A 421 -32.95 -3.97 0.78
CA GLU A 421 -33.08 -3.68 2.20
C GLU A 421 -34.55 -3.41 2.57
N MET A 422 -34.98 -3.93 3.73
CA MET A 422 -36.28 -3.62 4.30
C MET A 422 -36.17 -2.41 5.22
N VAL A 423 -36.96 -1.38 4.95
CA VAL A 423 -37.10 -0.20 5.79
C VAL A 423 -38.45 -0.20 6.49
N ALA A 424 -38.52 0.38 7.68
CA ALA A 424 -39.80 0.59 8.35
C ALA A 424 -40.64 1.62 7.56
N GLU A 425 -41.94 1.39 7.44
CA GLU A 425 -42.85 2.41 6.94
C GLU A 425 -42.99 3.52 7.98
N ASP A 426 -42.87 4.77 7.53
CA ASP A 426 -43.00 5.99 8.34
C ASP A 426 -44.43 6.26 8.82
#